data_AF-A0A3C1FWU6-F1
#
_entry.id   AF-A0A3C1FWU6-F1
#
_cell.length_a   1.000
_cell.length_b   1.000
_cell.length_c   1.000
_cell.angle_alpha   90.00
_cell.angle_beta   90.00
_cell.angle_gamma   90.00
#
_symmetry.space_group_name_H-M   'P 1'
#
loop_
_entity.id
_entity.type
_entity.pdbx_description
1 polymer ?
#
loop_
_entity_poly.entity_id
_entity_poly.type
_entity_poly.pdbx_seq_one_letter_code
_entity_poly.pdbx_strand_id
1 'polypeptide(L)' 'GSLVGFWFAFGDYDVVAINQLPDNVSAAALSMAIAAGGALKAYKTTPLMTAEEAMEAMKKAGKTGYKPPKG' A
#
# COMPACT_ATOMS: atom_id res chain seq x y z
N GLY A 1 15.08 -3.13 -4.82
CA GLY A 1 14.01 -2.14 -5.01
C GLY A 1 14.61 -0.77 -5.20
N SER A 2 13.80 0.21 -5.57
CA SER A 2 14.22 1.61 -5.76
C SER A 2 13.22 2.57 -5.09
N LEU A 3 13.71 3.72 -4.62
CA LEU A 3 12.87 4.81 -4.13
C LEU A 3 12.42 5.66 -5.33
N VAL A 4 11.11 5.80 -5.51
CA VAL A 4 10.50 6.63 -6.56
C VAL A 4 10.41 8.08 -6.09
N GLY A 5 10.09 8.29 -4.81
CA GLY A 5 10.10 9.61 -4.21
C GLY A 5 9.76 9.59 -2.73
N PHE A 6 10.09 10.69 -2.07
CA PHE A 6 9.98 10.88 -0.64
C PHE A 6 9.57 12.33 -0.35
N TRP A 7 8.56 12.51 0.49
CA TRP A 7 8.00 13.80 0.82
C TRP A 7 7.71 13.89 2.30
N PHE A 8 7.90 15.08 2.86
CA PHE A 8 7.30 15.43 4.15
C PHE A 8 5.86 15.86 3.90
N ALA A 9 4.95 15.37 4.74
CA ALA A 9 3.53 15.63 4.64
C ALA A 9 3.01 16.22 5.95
N PHE A 10 2.05 17.14 5.83
CA PHE A 10 1.25 17.59 6.97
C PHE A 10 -0.04 16.78 7.00
N GLY A 11 -0.14 15.86 7.95
CA GLY A 11 -1.27 14.94 8.10
C GLY A 11 -1.03 13.94 9.22
N ASP A 12 -1.69 12.78 9.14
CA ASP A 12 -1.55 11.72 10.17
C ASP A 12 -0.14 11.12 10.23
N TYR A 13 0.63 11.25 9.14
CA TYR A 13 2.01 10.78 9.03
C TYR A 13 2.89 11.92 8.50
N ASP A 14 4.09 12.05 9.07
CA ASP A 14 5.04 13.12 8.72
C ASP A 14 5.74 12.89 7.37
N VAL A 15 5.73 11.65 6.88
CA VAL A 15 6.48 11.21 5.71
C VAL A 15 5.65 10.30 4.82
N VAL A 16 5.72 10.53 3.51
CA VAL A 16 5.21 9.63 2.47
C VAL A 16 6.36 9.25 1.54
N ALA A 17 6.51 7.96 1.29
CA ALA A 17 7.51 7.43 0.36
C ALA A 17 6.89 6.42 -0.59
N ILE A 18 7.23 6.50 -1.87
CA ILE A 18 6.85 5.52 -2.89
C ILE A 18 8.10 4.72 -3.25
N ASN A 19 8.01 3.39 -3.14
CA ASN A 19 9.12 2.49 -3.42
C ASN A 19 8.68 1.40 -4.41
N GLN A 20 9.54 1.08 -5.36
CA GLN A 20 9.41 -0.09 -6.21
C GLN A 20 10.12 -1.27 -5.54
N LEU A 21 9.36 -2.29 -5.14
CA LEU A 21 9.89 -3.51 -4.55
C LEU A 21 9.58 -4.70 -5.46
N PRO A 22 10.41 -5.77 -5.45
CA PRO A 22 10.27 -6.86 -6.41
C PRO A 22 8.99 -7.68 -6.19
N ASP A 23 8.48 -7.73 -4.96
CA ASP A 23 7.26 -8.43 -4.59
C ASP A 23 6.70 -7.93 -3.24
N ASN A 24 5.51 -8.42 -2.88
CA ASN A 24 4.84 -8.09 -1.62
C ASN A 24 5.58 -8.65 -0.38
N VAL A 25 6.35 -9.73 -0.53
CA VAL A 25 7.13 -10.31 0.58
C VAL A 25 8.26 -9.37 0.97
N SER A 26 8.93 -8.78 0.00
CA SER A 26 9.98 -7.78 0.18
C SER A 26 9.43 -6.49 0.80
N ALA A 27 8.21 -6.07 0.41
CA ALA A 27 7.51 -4.95 1.04
C ALA A 27 7.14 -5.24 2.51
N ALA A 28 6.63 -6.43 2.79
CA ALA A 28 6.33 -6.85 4.16
C ALA A 28 7.62 -6.93 5.00
N ALA A 29 8.71 -7.47 4.46
CA ALA A 29 10.01 -7.53 5.13
C ALA A 29 10.54 -6.14 5.49
N LEU A 30 10.49 -5.18 4.55
CA LEU A 30 10.86 -3.79 4.81
C LEU A 30 9.97 -3.18 5.90
N SER A 31 8.66 -3.41 5.85
CA SER A 31 7.71 -2.94 6.86
C SER A 31 8.02 -3.49 8.25
N MET A 32 8.38 -4.76 8.35
CA MET A 32 8.76 -5.40 9.62
C MET A 32 10.09 -4.85 10.14
N ALA A 33 11.08 -4.66 9.28
CA ALA A 33 12.37 -4.09 9.66
C ALA A 33 12.24 -2.66 10.19
N ILE A 34 11.42 -1.83 9.53
CA ILE A 34 11.13 -0.46 9.96
C ILE A 34 10.40 -0.45 11.32
N ALA A 35 9.37 -1.31 11.47
CA ALA A 35 8.64 -1.43 12.73
C ALA A 35 9.55 -1.87 13.90
N ALA A 36 10.48 -2.80 13.64
CA ALA A 36 11.44 -3.28 14.64
C ALA A 36 12.48 -2.22 15.05
N GLY A 37 12.76 -1.23 14.20
CA GLY A 37 13.75 -0.19 14.45
C GLY A 37 13.36 0.81 15.55
N GLY A 38 12.10 0.84 16.00
CA GLY A 38 11.63 1.63 17.15
C GLY A 38 11.64 3.16 16.99
N ALA A 39 12.26 3.69 15.94
CA ALA A 39 12.35 5.12 15.68
C ALA A 39 11.04 5.75 15.19
N LEU A 40 10.11 4.95 14.67
CA LEU A 40 8.82 5.43 14.16
C LEU A 40 7.70 5.12 15.15
N LYS A 41 6.88 6.14 15.48
CA LYS A 41 5.66 5.98 16.28
C LYS A 41 4.60 5.14 15.56
N ALA A 42 4.47 5.32 14.25
CA ALA A 42 3.50 4.63 13.42
C ALA A 42 4.07 4.44 12.01
N TYR A 43 3.74 3.30 11.39
CA TYR A 43 4.16 2.97 10.03
C TYR A 43 3.04 2.22 9.31
N LYS A 44 2.79 2.58 8.04
CA LYS A 44 1.75 1.97 7.22
C LYS A 44 2.28 1.71 5.82
N THR A 45 2.22 0.44 5.40
CA THR A 45 2.55 0.02 4.03
C THR A 45 1.27 -0.16 3.24
N THR A 46 1.18 0.48 2.08
CA THR A 46 0.04 0.34 1.16
C THR A 46 0.56 -0.12 -0.20
N PRO A 47 0.27 -1.36 -0.63
CA PRO A 47 0.57 -1.80 -1.99
C PRO A 47 -0.19 -0.91 -2.99
N LEU A 48 0.52 -0.44 -4.01
CA LEU A 48 -0.06 0.32 -5.11
C LEU A 48 -0.38 -0.63 -6.26
N MET A 49 -1.53 -0.42 -6.89
CA MET A 49 -1.93 -1.14 -8.10
C MET A 49 -1.49 -0.37 -9.33
N THR A 50 -1.17 -1.06 -10.41
CA THR A 50 -1.03 -0.43 -11.72
C THR A 50 -2.40 -0.03 -12.28
N ALA A 51 -2.41 0.84 -13.31
CA ALA A 51 -3.64 1.21 -14.00
C ALA A 51 -4.32 -0.02 -14.63
N GLU A 52 -3.54 -0.95 -15.18
CA GLU A 52 -4.03 -2.20 -15.77
C GLU A 52 -4.69 -3.10 -14.72
N GLU A 53 -4.02 -3.32 -13.59
CA GLU A 53 -4.57 -4.11 -12.48
C GLU A 53 -5.87 -3.49 -11.95
N ALA A 54 -5.91 -2.16 -11.84
CA ALA A 54 -7.12 -1.43 -11.45
C ALA A 54 -8.26 -1.64 -12.46
N MET A 55 -7.98 -1.56 -13.77
CA MET A 55 -8.99 -1.82 -14.81
C MET A 55 -9.50 -3.27 -14.77
N GLU A 56 -8.62 -4.25 -14.57
CA GLU A 56 -9.03 -5.64 -14.41
C GLU A 56 -9.89 -5.87 -13.17
N ALA A 57 -9.52 -5.26 -12.04
CA ALA A 57 -10.29 -5.28 -10.81
C ALA A 57 -11.68 -4.68 -11.02
N MET A 58 -11.79 -3.55 -11.72
CA MET A 58 -13.08 -2.91 -12.05
C MET A 58 -13.96 -3.80 -12.94
N LYS A 59 -13.38 -4.46 -13.96
CA LYS A 59 -14.12 -5.41 -14.80
C LYS A 59 -14.62 -6.63 -14.01
N LYS A 60 -13.83 -7.14 -13.07
CA LYS A 60 -14.26 -8.23 -12.17
C LYS A 60 -15.35 -7.77 -11.23
N ALA A 61 -15.20 -6.59 -10.61
CA ALA A 61 -16.18 -6.00 -9.70
C ALA A 61 -17.57 -5.85 -10.33
N GLY A 62 -17.65 -5.43 -11.60
CA GLY A 62 -18.92 -5.35 -12.33
C GLY A 62 -19.67 -6.69 -12.49
N LYS A 63 -18.99 -7.83 -12.25
CA LYS A 63 -19.58 -9.17 -12.34
C LYS A 63 -19.90 -9.81 -10.98
N THR A 64 -19.45 -9.23 -9.86
CA THR A 64 -19.54 -9.91 -8.54
C THR A 64 -20.94 -9.92 -7.95
N GLY A 65 -21.85 -9.07 -8.44
CA GLY A 65 -23.26 -9.06 -8.02
C GLY A 65 -23.44 -8.87 -6.50
N TYR A 66 -22.49 -8.18 -5.83
CA TYR A 66 -22.50 -8.02 -4.39
C TYR A 66 -23.85 -7.49 -3.90
N LYS A 67 -24.48 -8.24 -2.99
CA LYS A 67 -25.67 -7.83 -2.27
C LYS A 67 -25.29 -7.62 -0.81
N PRO A 68 -25.44 -6.40 -0.26
CA PRO A 68 -25.14 -6.17 1.15
C PRO A 68 -26.02 -7.06 2.03
N PRO A 69 -25.53 -7.49 3.20
CA PRO A 69 -26.35 -8.22 4.16
C PRO A 69 -27.59 -7.40 4.50
N LYS A 70 -28.76 -8.03 4.46
CA LYS A 70 -29.97 -7.43 5.03
C LYS A 70 -29.94 -7.72 6.53
N GLY A 71 -30.02 -6.67 7.34
CA GLY A 71 -30.24 -6.78 8.79
C GLY A 71 -31.60 -7.38 9.11
#